data_AF-A0A6N7AGQ4-F1
#
_entry.id   AF-A0A6N7AGQ4-F1
#
_cell.length_a   1.000
_cell.length_b   1.000
_cell.length_c   1.000
_cell.angle_alpha   90.00
_cell.angle_beta   90.00
_cell.angle_gamma   90.00
#
_symmetry.space_group_name_H-M   'P 1'
#
loop_
_entity.id
_entity.type
_entity.pdbx_description
1 polymer ?
#
loop_
_entity_poly.entity_id
_entity_poly.type
_entity_poly.pdbx_seq_one_letter_code
_entity_poly.pdbx_strand_id
1 'polypeptide(L)'
;MKVGQVSSSGGARSTRRTEKSDRKGEEAFSAHLRCLVESGEPAPTETTAAIGGIDALLMVQGSTDNDSQARRRMVQRGEDVLECLEDIRKGLLLGTIPKERLTGLAQMMRLHREQGVDAALAAILDEIELRAEVELAKLTRR
;
A
#
# COMPACT_ATOMS: atom_id res chain seq x y z
N MET A 1 30.45 48.45 6.34
CA MET A 1 31.85 48.00 6.29
C MET A 1 31.93 46.77 7.18
N LYS A 2 32.19 45.55 6.71
CA LYS A 2 33.34 45.06 5.95
C LYS A 2 32.93 43.78 5.20
N VAL A 3 33.30 43.73 3.92
CA VAL A 3 33.16 42.60 2.99
C VAL A 3 34.32 41.61 3.15
N GLY A 4 34.10 40.34 2.79
CA GLY A 4 35.13 39.32 2.56
C GLY A 4 34.46 38.02 2.08
N GLN A 5 34.16 37.92 0.79
CA GLN A 5 34.91 37.21 -0.26
C GLN A 5 35.02 35.68 -0.12
N VAL A 6 34.19 35.01 -0.94
CA VAL A 6 34.44 33.89 -1.88
C VAL A 6 35.75 33.12 -1.76
N SER A 7 35.64 31.78 -1.73
CA SER A 7 36.47 30.93 -2.58
C SER A 7 35.68 29.74 -3.13
N SER A 8 35.69 29.66 -4.45
CA SER A 8 35.30 28.53 -5.28
C SER A 8 36.34 27.41 -5.20
N SER A 9 35.93 26.14 -5.18
CA SER A 9 36.70 25.08 -5.80
C SER A 9 35.81 23.88 -6.12
N GLY A 10 35.69 23.59 -7.41
CA GLY A 10 35.19 22.31 -7.89
C GLY A 10 36.10 21.14 -7.48
N GLY A 11 35.55 19.94 -7.48
CA GLY A 11 36.31 18.74 -7.15
C GLY A 11 35.44 17.47 -7.15
N ALA A 12 35.39 16.84 -8.32
CA ALA A 12 35.13 15.44 -8.63
C ALA A 12 34.65 14.46 -7.52
N ARG A 13 33.56 13.75 -7.89
CA ARG A 13 33.40 12.29 -7.80
C ARG A 13 33.68 11.64 -6.44
N SER A 14 32.65 11.55 -5.59
CA SER A 14 32.61 10.53 -4.55
C SER A 14 31.76 9.35 -5.03
N THR A 15 32.46 8.31 -5.46
CA THR A 15 31.91 6.95 -5.48
C THR A 15 31.64 6.52 -4.04
N ARG A 16 30.39 6.29 -3.68
CA ARG A 16 30.09 5.33 -2.61
C ARG A 16 29.18 4.25 -3.18
N ARG A 17 29.83 3.11 -3.41
CA ARG A 17 29.21 1.83 -3.68
C ARG A 17 28.06 1.63 -2.69
N THR A 18 26.90 1.29 -3.24
CA THR A 18 25.86 0.56 -2.53
C THR A 18 26.48 -0.74 -2.02
N GLU A 19 26.81 -0.75 -0.73
CA GLU A 19 27.13 -1.99 -0.04
C GLU A 19 25.86 -2.82 0.03
N LYS A 20 25.90 -3.94 -0.70
CA LYS A 20 25.06 -5.11 -0.52
C LYS A 20 25.13 -5.53 0.95
N SER A 21 24.15 -5.13 1.75
CA SER A 21 24.05 -5.50 3.17
C SER A 21 23.08 -6.65 3.43
N ASP A 22 22.67 -7.41 2.41
CA ASP A 22 21.78 -8.57 2.58
C ASP A 22 22.46 -9.78 3.25
N ARG A 23 23.80 -9.86 3.26
CA ARG A 23 24.49 -11.04 3.83
C ARG A 23 24.75 -10.96 5.32
N LYS A 24 24.68 -9.77 5.93
CA LYS A 24 24.97 -9.59 7.37
C LYS A 24 23.79 -9.95 8.26
N GLY A 25 22.56 -9.84 7.74
CA GLY A 25 21.35 -10.27 8.43
C GLY A 25 21.26 -11.78 8.57
N GLU A 26 21.64 -12.52 7.52
CA GLU A 26 21.64 -13.98 7.49
C GLU A 26 22.68 -14.57 8.47
N GLU A 27 23.86 -13.97 8.56
CA GLU A 27 24.93 -14.41 9.46
C GLU A 27 24.62 -14.09 10.94
N ALA A 28 24.02 -12.93 11.22
CA ALA A 28 23.55 -12.55 12.55
C ALA A 28 22.37 -13.39 13.03
N PHE A 29 21.44 -13.72 12.13
CA PHE A 29 20.31 -14.60 12.42
C PHE A 29 20.79 -16.04 12.66
N SER A 30 21.70 -16.53 11.83
CA SER A 30 22.34 -17.85 12.00
C SER A 30 23.13 -17.95 13.30
N ALA A 31 23.83 -16.88 13.70
CA ALA A 31 24.51 -16.81 14.98
C ALA A 31 23.52 -16.84 16.16
N HIS A 32 22.37 -16.18 16.03
CA HIS A 32 21.34 -16.17 17.07
C HIS A 32 20.66 -17.54 17.21
N LEU A 33 20.39 -18.23 16.11
CA LEU A 33 19.90 -19.61 16.10
C LEU A 33 20.92 -20.59 16.67
N ARG A 34 22.21 -20.44 16.33
CA ARG A 34 23.28 -21.29 16.87
C ARG A 34 23.45 -21.08 18.38
N CYS A 35 23.37 -19.85 18.87
CA CYS A 35 23.43 -19.52 20.29
C CYS A 35 22.26 -20.15 21.09
N LEU A 36 21.04 -20.15 20.53
CA LEU A 36 19.88 -20.82 21.11
C LEU A 36 20.04 -22.35 21.16
N VAL A 37 20.73 -22.94 20.17
CA VAL A 37 20.99 -24.40 20.11
C VAL A 37 22.15 -24.82 21.02
N GLU A 38 23.16 -23.98 21.21
CA GLU A 38 24.35 -24.28 22.05
C GLU A 38 24.10 -24.05 23.55
N SER A 39 23.06 -23.31 23.94
CA SER A 39 22.74 -23.02 25.35
C SER A 39 21.90 -24.11 26.05
N GLY A 40 21.63 -25.25 25.40
CA GLY A 40 20.81 -26.34 25.94
C GLY A 40 21.62 -27.51 26.50
N GLU A 41 21.69 -27.66 27.82
CA GLU A 41 22.00 -28.93 28.48
C GLU A 41 20.88 -29.97 28.22
N PRO A 42 21.19 -31.28 28.21
CA PRO A 42 20.28 -32.31 27.72
C PRO A 42 19.20 -32.65 28.76
N ALA A 43 18.00 -32.10 28.59
CA ALA A 43 16.78 -32.61 29.21
C ALA A 43 15.73 -32.91 28.12
N PRO A 44 14.97 -34.02 28.25
CA PRO A 44 14.11 -34.51 27.18
C PRO A 44 12.87 -33.61 27.02
N THR A 45 12.35 -33.55 25.79
CA THR A 45 11.05 -32.96 25.38
C THR A 45 10.96 -31.42 25.22
N GLU A 46 11.84 -30.80 24.43
CA GLU A 46 11.66 -29.42 23.94
C GLU A 46 11.51 -29.28 22.41
N THR A 47 11.41 -30.39 21.68
CA THR A 47 11.24 -30.35 20.21
C THR A 47 9.92 -29.72 19.75
N THR A 48 8.92 -29.63 20.63
CA THR A 48 7.62 -28.99 20.36
C THR A 48 7.63 -27.47 20.56
N ALA A 49 8.51 -26.93 21.42
CA ALA A 49 8.63 -25.49 21.66
C ALA A 49 9.31 -24.75 20.50
N ALA A 50 10.31 -25.39 19.87
CA ALA A 50 10.96 -24.87 18.67
C ALA A 50 10.01 -24.80 17.45
N ILE A 51 9.06 -25.75 17.33
CA ILE A 51 8.04 -25.75 16.26
C ILE A 51 7.03 -24.61 16.47
N GLY A 52 6.63 -24.31 17.72
CA GLY A 52 5.75 -23.18 18.02
C GLY A 52 6.36 -21.80 17.71
N GLY A 53 7.68 -21.65 17.85
CA GLY A 53 8.39 -20.44 17.42
C GLY A 53 8.46 -20.27 15.90
N ILE A 54 8.54 -21.38 15.16
CA ILE A 54 8.51 -21.38 13.69
C ILE A 54 7.10 -21.04 13.19
N ASP A 55 6.05 -21.58 13.81
CA ASP A 55 4.66 -21.22 13.50
C ASP A 55 4.38 -19.74 13.79
N ALA A 56 4.93 -19.18 14.87
CA ALA A 56 4.82 -17.75 15.16
C ALA A 56 5.52 -16.88 14.10
N LEU A 57 6.70 -17.31 13.59
CA LEU A 57 7.39 -16.61 12.50
C LEU A 57 6.67 -16.77 11.16
N LEU A 58 6.12 -17.95 10.85
CA LEU A 58 5.27 -18.17 9.68
C LEU A 58 3.98 -17.34 9.74
N MET A 59 3.39 -17.18 10.92
CA MET A 59 2.21 -16.34 11.12
C MET A 59 2.55 -14.85 10.93
N VAL A 60 3.71 -14.39 11.42
CA VAL A 60 4.21 -13.03 11.18
C VAL A 60 4.54 -12.79 9.69
N GLN A 61 5.15 -13.76 9.00
CA GLN A 61 5.39 -13.69 7.56
C GLN A 61 4.09 -13.70 6.76
N GLY A 62 3.12 -14.54 7.16
CA GLY A 62 1.79 -14.57 6.56
C GLY A 62 1.05 -13.24 6.72
N SER A 63 1.13 -12.60 7.89
CA SER A 63 0.47 -11.30 8.12
C SER A 63 1.04 -10.17 7.27
N THR A 64 2.37 -10.09 7.14
CA THR A 64 3.04 -9.00 6.41
C THR A 64 2.82 -9.09 4.90
N ASP A 65 2.76 -10.29 4.33
CA ASP A 65 2.44 -10.45 2.90
C ASP A 65 0.96 -10.11 2.61
N ASN A 66 0.03 -10.52 3.49
CA ASN A 66 -1.39 -10.22 3.35
C ASN A 66 -1.69 -8.70 3.38
N ASP A 67 -1.06 -7.95 4.28
CA ASP A 67 -1.23 -6.49 4.36
C ASP A 67 -0.72 -5.80 3.10
N SER A 68 0.40 -6.27 2.55
CA SER A 68 0.96 -5.73 1.32
C SER A 68 0.05 -5.97 0.11
N GLN A 69 -0.55 -7.15 0.02
CA GLN A 69 -1.51 -7.49 -1.03
C GLN A 69 -2.83 -6.72 -0.87
N ALA A 70 -3.33 -6.56 0.36
CA ALA A 70 -4.52 -5.77 0.64
C ALA A 70 -4.32 -4.30 0.22
N ARG A 71 -3.17 -3.72 0.55
CA ARG A 71 -2.82 -2.35 0.13
C ARG A 71 -2.73 -2.21 -1.38
N ARG A 72 -2.13 -3.17 -2.09
CA ARG A 72 -2.09 -3.17 -3.56
C ARG A 72 -3.49 -3.22 -4.16
N ARG A 73 -4.38 -4.05 -3.62
CA ARG A 73 -5.79 -4.12 -4.05
C ARG A 73 -6.51 -2.79 -3.83
N MET A 74 -6.30 -2.14 -2.69
CA MET A 74 -6.89 -0.82 -2.41
C MET A 74 -6.40 0.25 -3.39
N VAL A 75 -5.10 0.27 -3.70
CA VAL A 75 -4.54 1.22 -4.68
C VAL A 75 -5.10 0.97 -6.07
N GLN A 76 -5.10 -0.27 -6.55
CA GLN A 76 -5.64 -0.62 -7.86
C GLN A 76 -7.10 -0.19 -7.99
N ARG A 77 -7.92 -0.43 -6.97
CA ARG A 77 -9.32 0.01 -6.95
C ARG A 77 -9.43 1.54 -7.02
N GLY A 78 -8.57 2.26 -6.31
CA GLY A 78 -8.53 3.72 -6.38
C GLY A 78 -8.23 4.20 -7.81
N GLU A 79 -7.28 3.56 -8.48
CA GLU A 79 -6.97 3.83 -9.89
C GLU A 79 -8.17 3.57 -10.80
N ASP A 80 -8.88 2.44 -10.62
CA ASP A 80 -10.06 2.10 -11.41
C ASP A 80 -11.18 3.15 -11.26
N VAL A 81 -11.40 3.65 -10.03
CA VAL A 81 -12.38 4.72 -9.76
C VAL A 81 -11.97 6.03 -10.43
N LEU A 82 -10.70 6.40 -10.33
CA LEU A 82 -10.17 7.60 -10.96
C LEU A 82 -10.27 7.53 -12.50
N GLU A 83 -9.99 6.38 -13.10
CA GLU A 83 -10.15 6.17 -14.54
C GLU A 83 -11.62 6.31 -14.98
N CYS A 84 -12.55 5.75 -14.21
CA CYS A 84 -13.98 5.91 -14.48
C CYS A 84 -14.42 7.39 -14.43
N LEU A 85 -13.96 8.14 -13.42
CA LEU A 85 -14.22 9.58 -13.29
C LEU A 85 -13.60 10.37 -14.46
N GLU A 86 -12.42 9.98 -14.92
CA GLU A 86 -11.78 10.58 -16.08
C GLU A 86 -12.55 10.38 -17.38
N ASP A 87 -13.10 9.19 -17.59
CA ASP A 87 -13.95 8.91 -18.75
C ASP A 87 -15.26 9.70 -18.70
N ILE A 88 -15.84 9.87 -17.51
CA ILE A 88 -17.00 10.76 -17.32
C ILE A 88 -16.61 12.19 -17.67
N ARG A 89 -15.47 12.69 -17.18
CA ARG A 89 -14.96 14.03 -17.48
C ARG A 89 -14.77 14.25 -18.98
N LYS A 90 -14.15 13.31 -19.70
CA LYS A 90 -13.98 13.37 -21.16
C LYS A 90 -15.32 13.44 -21.87
N GLY A 91 -16.29 12.60 -21.49
CA GLY A 91 -17.64 12.63 -22.05
C GLY A 91 -18.32 13.99 -21.88
N LEU A 92 -18.23 14.57 -20.68
CA LEU A 92 -18.78 15.88 -20.37
C LEU A 92 -18.12 17.00 -21.18
N LEU A 93 -16.79 16.95 -21.38
CA LEU A 93 -16.07 17.91 -22.22
C LEU A 93 -16.48 17.84 -23.69
N LEU A 94 -16.89 16.65 -24.15
CA LEU A 94 -17.45 16.44 -25.48
C LEU A 94 -18.94 16.82 -25.58
N GLY A 95 -19.53 17.33 -24.49
CA GLY A 95 -20.95 17.72 -24.42
C GLY A 95 -21.92 16.53 -24.28
N THR A 96 -21.41 15.34 -23.94
CA THR A 96 -22.21 14.13 -23.75
C THR A 96 -22.27 13.75 -22.27
N ILE A 97 -23.39 13.17 -21.82
CA ILE A 97 -23.50 12.65 -20.46
C ILE A 97 -23.41 11.12 -20.53
N PRO A 98 -22.28 10.50 -20.12
CA PRO A 98 -22.08 9.07 -20.29
C PRO A 98 -22.84 8.26 -19.21
N LYS A 99 -24.11 7.98 -19.49
CA LYS A 99 -25.04 7.28 -18.57
C LYS A 99 -24.53 5.92 -18.10
N GLU A 100 -23.95 5.13 -19.00
CA GLU A 100 -23.39 3.81 -18.68
C GLU A 100 -22.22 3.92 -17.69
N ARG A 101 -21.35 4.93 -17.86
CA ARG A 101 -20.22 5.19 -16.95
C ARG A 101 -20.70 5.65 -15.58
N LEU A 102 -21.69 6.54 -15.53
CA LEU A 102 -22.32 6.97 -14.27
C LEU A 102 -22.97 5.78 -13.52
N THR A 103 -23.61 4.87 -14.26
CA THR A 103 -24.20 3.66 -13.67
C THR A 103 -23.13 2.73 -13.11
N GLY A 104 -22.05 2.51 -13.87
CA GLY A 104 -20.90 1.73 -13.40
C GLY A 104 -20.24 2.32 -12.16
N LEU A 105 -20.03 3.65 -12.14
CA LEU A 105 -19.47 4.35 -10.98
C LEU A 105 -20.33 4.15 -9.73
N ALA A 106 -21.66 4.33 -9.83
CA ALA A 106 -22.56 4.12 -8.69
C ALA A 106 -22.52 2.67 -8.17
N GLN A 107 -22.45 1.68 -9.06
CA GLN A 107 -22.31 0.27 -8.67
C GLN A 107 -20.97 -0.02 -7.98
N MET A 108 -19.87 0.54 -8.50
CA MET A 108 -18.55 0.42 -7.86
C MET A 108 -18.59 1.00 -6.44
N MET A 109 -19.12 2.22 -6.25
CA MET A 109 -19.18 2.84 -4.92
C MET A 109 -20.00 2.00 -3.92
N ARG A 110 -21.12 1.40 -4.35
CA ARG A 110 -21.96 0.54 -3.52
C ARG A 110 -21.26 -0.74 -3.05
N LEU A 111 -20.46 -1.35 -3.92
CA LEU A 111 -19.76 -2.61 -3.62
C LEU A 111 -18.56 -2.43 -2.68
N HIS A 112 -18.04 -1.21 -2.54
CA HIS A 112 -16.72 -0.96 -1.95
C HIS A 112 -16.74 -0.29 -0.57
N ARG A 113 -17.86 -0.38 0.17
CA ARG A 113 -17.88 -0.07 1.61
C ARG A 113 -17.15 -1.16 2.42
N GLU A 114 -15.83 -1.20 2.33
CA GLU A 114 -14.99 -2.05 3.17
C GLU A 114 -14.90 -1.48 4.61
N GLN A 115 -14.82 -2.37 5.59
CA GLN A 115 -14.63 -1.99 7.00
C GLN A 115 -13.15 -1.61 7.22
N GLY A 116 -12.90 -0.48 7.87
CA GLY A 116 -11.54 0.00 8.19
C GLY A 116 -10.95 1.03 7.22
N VAL A 117 -11.77 1.59 6.31
CA VAL A 117 -11.37 2.74 5.48
C VAL A 117 -11.32 4.01 6.34
N ASP A 118 -10.36 4.90 6.05
CA ASP A 118 -10.30 6.24 6.66
C ASP A 118 -11.64 6.99 6.50
N ALA A 119 -12.13 7.60 7.58
CA ALA A 119 -13.40 8.31 7.60
C ALA A 119 -13.46 9.44 6.56
N ALA A 120 -12.33 10.10 6.30
CA ALA A 120 -12.26 11.15 5.28
C ALA A 120 -12.47 10.59 3.87
N LEU A 121 -11.84 9.45 3.55
CA LEU A 121 -12.01 8.79 2.26
C LEU A 121 -13.44 8.26 2.09
N ALA A 122 -14.01 7.65 3.15
CA ALA A 122 -15.39 7.17 3.12
C ALA A 122 -16.38 8.30 2.80
N ALA A 123 -16.23 9.47 3.43
CA ALA A 123 -17.07 10.63 3.16
C ALA A 123 -17.00 11.11 1.71
N ILE A 124 -15.80 11.10 1.10
CA ILE A 124 -15.62 11.48 -0.31
C ILE A 124 -16.31 10.46 -1.23
N LEU A 125 -16.17 9.16 -0.95
CA LEU A 125 -16.82 8.10 -1.73
C LEU A 125 -18.34 8.20 -1.64
N ASP A 126 -18.88 8.48 -0.46
CA ASP A 126 -20.32 8.72 -0.23
C ASP A 126 -20.83 9.92 -1.05
N GLU A 127 -20.06 11.01 -1.09
CA GLU A 127 -20.41 12.19 -1.90
C GLU A 127 -20.40 11.89 -3.40
N ILE A 128 -19.42 11.12 -3.87
CA ILE A 128 -19.33 10.67 -5.27
C ILE A 128 -20.54 9.81 -5.63
N GLU A 129 -20.89 8.83 -4.78
CA GLU A 129 -22.06 7.95 -4.94
C GLU A 129 -23.34 8.78 -5.07
N LEU A 130 -23.60 9.67 -4.11
CA LEU A 130 -24.80 10.51 -4.08
C LEU A 130 -24.92 11.36 -5.35
N ARG A 131 -23.83 11.99 -5.79
CA ARG A 131 -23.83 12.82 -7.00
C ARG A 131 -24.10 11.98 -8.24
N ALA A 132 -23.48 10.80 -8.37
CA ALA A 132 -23.71 9.91 -9.50
C ALA A 132 -25.19 9.48 -9.59
N GLU A 133 -25.81 9.14 -8.45
CA GLU A 133 -27.22 8.75 -8.38
C GLU A 133 -28.17 9.89 -8.72
N VAL A 134 -27.89 11.09 -8.22
CA VAL A 134 -28.67 12.29 -8.55
C VAL A 134 -28.59 12.58 -10.05
N GLU A 135 -27.42 12.46 -10.67
CA GLU A 135 -27.28 12.64 -12.12
C GLU A 135 -28.03 11.56 -12.92
N LEU A 136 -27.98 10.30 -12.49
CA LEU A 136 -28.79 9.23 -13.11
C LEU A 136 -30.29 9.48 -12.98
N ALA A 137 -30.75 9.98 -11.83
CA ALA A 137 -32.15 10.34 -11.61
C ALA A 137 -32.57 11.52 -12.50
N LYS A 138 -31.71 12.52 -12.71
CA LYS A 138 -31.96 13.62 -13.66
C LYS A 138 -32.11 13.14 -15.10
N LEU A 139 -31.33 12.15 -15.51
CA LEU A 139 -31.38 11.58 -16.86
C LEU A 139 -32.60 10.68 -17.11
N THR A 140 -33.14 10.05 -16.07
CA THR A 140 -34.32 9.16 -16.19
C THR A 140 -35.64 9.90 -16.11
N ARG A 141 -35.66 11.11 -15.54
CA ARG A 141 -36.84 11.97 -15.45
C ARG A 141 -37.03 12.90 -16.67
N ARG A 142 -36.01 13.06 -17.51
CA ARG A 142 -36.07 13.84 -18.76
C ARG A 142 -36.64 12.99 -19.89
#